data_AF-A0A9Q0E9A0-F1
#
_entry.id   AF-A0A9Q0E9A0-F1
#
_cell.length_a   1.000
_cell.length_b   1.000
_cell.length_c   1.000
_cell.angle_alpha   90.00
_cell.angle_beta   90.00
_cell.angle_gamma   90.00
#
_symmetry.space_group_name_H-M   'P 1'
#
loop_
_entity.id
_entity.type
_entity.pdbx_description
1 polymer ?
#
loop_
_entity_poly.entity_id
_entity_poly.type
_entity_poly.pdbx_seq_one_letter_code
_entity_poly.pdbx_strand_id
1 'polypeptide(L)'
;MSWTEKCDGEPAKPRGAATPEGIKDIFNMKPEWENLNQSNVRRMHTALRLNEVILKKSSEAKLVLLNMPGPPKNRSGDENYMEFLEVLTDGLNRVLLVRGGGREVITIYS
;
A
#
# COMPACT_ATOMS: atom_id res chain seq x y z
N MET A 1 -61.57 -32.02 29.36
CA MET A 1 -61.14 -31.74 30.74
C MET A 1 -59.81 -31.02 30.69
N SER A 2 -59.79 -29.82 31.30
CA SER A 2 -58.65 -29.00 31.81
C SER A 2 -57.38 -28.78 30.97
N TRP A 3 -57.14 -27.50 30.71
CA TRP A 3 -55.83 -26.85 30.55
C TRP A 3 -54.88 -27.09 31.75
N THR A 4 -53.56 -27.11 31.51
CA THR A 4 -52.59 -26.19 32.17
C THR A 4 -51.17 -26.30 31.59
N GLU A 5 -50.62 -25.12 31.28
CA GLU A 5 -49.20 -24.81 31.09
C GLU A 5 -48.31 -25.28 32.26
N LYS A 6 -47.04 -25.53 31.98
CA LYS A 6 -45.93 -25.22 32.90
C LYS A 6 -44.62 -25.02 32.14
N CYS A 7 -44.07 -23.82 32.31
CA CYS A 7 -42.75 -23.37 31.91
C CYS A 7 -41.63 -24.15 32.64
N ASP A 8 -40.43 -24.13 32.06
CA ASP A 8 -39.18 -23.63 32.69
C ASP A 8 -37.93 -24.43 32.29
N GLY A 9 -36.90 -23.69 31.83
CA GLY A 9 -35.51 -24.00 32.16
C GLY A 9 -34.58 -24.36 31.01
N GLU A 10 -34.08 -23.35 30.28
CA GLU A 10 -32.78 -23.45 29.62
C GLU A 10 -31.67 -23.60 30.69
N PRO A 11 -30.79 -24.62 30.63
CA PRO A 11 -29.56 -24.58 31.41
C PRO A 11 -28.55 -23.68 30.66
N ALA A 12 -28.39 -22.46 31.16
CA ALA A 12 -27.30 -21.56 30.79
C ALA A 12 -25.94 -22.25 31.00
N LYS A 13 -25.21 -22.50 29.91
CA LYS A 13 -23.85 -23.05 29.95
C LYS A 13 -22.89 -22.00 30.57
N PRO A 14 -22.03 -22.38 31.51
CA PRO A 14 -21.20 -21.43 32.27
C PRO A 14 -20.25 -20.65 31.36
N ARG A 15 -20.17 -19.34 31.60
CA ARG A 15 -19.13 -18.45 31.09
C ARG A 15 -17.80 -18.87 31.71
N GLY A 16 -16.84 -19.28 30.87
CA GLY A 16 -15.45 -19.44 31.29
C GLY A 16 -14.83 -20.78 30.92
N ALA A 17 -14.55 -20.97 29.64
CA ALA A 17 -13.43 -21.78 29.18
C ALA A 17 -13.14 -21.37 27.74
N ALA A 18 -12.06 -20.62 27.52
CA ALA A 18 -11.56 -20.39 26.17
C ALA A 18 -11.19 -21.76 25.59
N THR A 19 -11.97 -22.24 24.62
CA THR A 19 -11.63 -23.45 23.88
C THR A 19 -10.28 -23.23 23.18
N PRO A 20 -9.39 -24.22 23.14
CA PRO A 20 -8.10 -24.12 22.45
C PRO A 20 -8.25 -23.87 20.93
N GLU A 21 -9.45 -24.07 20.40
CA GLU A 21 -9.86 -23.74 19.03
C GLU A 21 -9.92 -22.23 18.83
N GLY A 22 -10.55 -21.48 19.74
CA GLY A 22 -10.64 -20.01 19.64
C GLY A 22 -9.31 -19.29 19.81
N ILE A 23 -8.35 -19.88 20.53
CA ILE A 23 -6.98 -19.32 20.66
C ILE A 23 -6.18 -19.53 19.37
N LYS A 24 -6.39 -20.66 18.67
CA LYS A 24 -5.74 -20.90 17.36
C LYS A 24 -6.22 -19.93 16.30
N ASP A 25 -7.49 -19.53 16.34
CA ASP A 25 -8.05 -18.57 15.39
C ASP A 25 -7.49 -17.15 15.55
N ILE A 26 -7.09 -16.76 16.77
CA ILE A 26 -6.43 -15.47 17.05
C ILE A 26 -5.01 -15.43 16.44
N PHE A 27 -4.26 -16.52 16.53
CA PHE A 27 -2.91 -16.63 15.96
C PHE A 27 -2.92 -16.97 14.46
N ASN A 28 -4.06 -17.39 13.92
CA ASN A 28 -4.26 -17.68 12.50
C ASN A 28 -5.00 -16.53 11.77
N MET A 29 -5.12 -15.35 12.40
CA MET A 29 -5.51 -14.13 11.70
C MET A 29 -4.38 -13.75 10.74
N LYS A 30 -4.53 -14.25 9.52
CA LYS A 30 -3.74 -13.87 8.37
C LYS A 30 -3.92 -12.36 8.20
N PRO A 31 -2.91 -11.54 8.53
CA PRO A 31 -3.12 -10.12 8.61
C PRO A 31 -3.40 -9.57 7.21
N GLU A 32 -4.28 -8.58 7.08
CA GLU A 32 -4.75 -8.08 5.77
C GLU A 32 -3.61 -7.60 4.85
N TRP A 33 -2.44 -7.30 5.42
CA TRP A 33 -1.23 -6.95 4.67
C TRP A 33 -0.61 -8.12 3.89
N GLU A 34 -0.96 -9.38 4.15
CA GLU A 34 -0.50 -10.50 3.31
C GLU A 34 -1.15 -10.50 1.91
N ASN A 35 -2.27 -9.80 1.73
CA ASN A 35 -2.85 -9.56 0.39
C ASN A 35 -2.26 -8.32 -0.29
N LEU A 36 -1.43 -7.53 0.41
CA LEU A 36 -0.79 -6.37 -0.17
C LEU A 36 0.45 -6.84 -0.95
N ASN A 37 0.54 -6.45 -2.23
CA ASN A 37 1.73 -6.72 -3.03
C ASN A 37 2.96 -6.11 -2.35
N GLN A 38 3.77 -6.94 -1.68
CA GLN A 38 4.93 -6.50 -0.89
C GLN A 38 5.92 -5.67 -1.73
N SER A 39 5.98 -5.93 -3.05
CA SER A 39 6.74 -5.16 -4.02
C SER A 39 6.22 -3.72 -4.17
N ASN A 40 4.90 -3.51 -4.19
CA ASN A 40 4.28 -2.19 -4.27
C ASN A 40 4.58 -1.38 -3.01
N VAL A 41 4.48 -1.99 -1.83
CA VAL A 41 4.81 -1.35 -0.55
C VAL A 41 6.26 -0.89 -0.52
N ARG A 42 7.19 -1.75 -0.95
CA ARG A 42 8.61 -1.40 -1.02
C ARG A 42 8.89 -0.26 -2.00
N ARG A 43 8.23 -0.26 -3.17
CA ARG A 43 8.33 0.84 -4.14
C ARG A 43 7.80 2.13 -3.54
N MET A 44 6.63 2.10 -2.90
CA MET A 44 6.03 3.28 -2.29
C MET A 44 6.92 3.88 -1.18
N HIS A 45 7.47 3.05 -0.31
CA HIS A 45 8.41 3.52 0.73
C HIS A 45 9.66 4.17 0.11
N THR A 46 10.11 3.65 -1.03
CA THR A 46 11.24 4.25 -1.76
C THR A 46 10.88 5.62 -2.34
N ALA A 47 9.67 5.79 -2.90
CA ALA A 47 9.20 7.10 -3.39
C ALA A 47 9.19 8.15 -2.29
N LEU A 48 8.63 7.82 -1.11
CA LEU A 48 8.62 8.73 0.04
C LEU A 48 10.03 9.17 0.42
N ARG A 49 10.94 8.20 0.57
CA ARG A 49 12.31 8.50 0.99
C ARG A 49 13.09 9.30 -0.06
N LEU A 50 12.85 9.04 -1.34
CA LEU A 50 13.44 9.82 -2.43
C LEU A 50 12.89 11.24 -2.45
N ASN A 51 11.57 11.40 -2.33
CA ASN A 51 10.93 12.70 -2.34
C ASN A 51 11.44 13.58 -1.19
N GLU A 52 11.55 13.04 0.04
CA GLU A 52 12.12 13.75 1.19
C GLU A 52 13.49 14.39 0.88
N VAL A 53 14.36 13.66 0.19
CA VAL A 53 15.70 14.13 -0.15
C VAL A 53 15.64 15.17 -1.28
N ILE A 54 14.78 14.97 -2.27
CA ILE A 54 14.60 15.90 -3.40
C ILE A 54 14.03 17.23 -2.88
N LEU A 55 12.97 17.19 -2.08
CA LEU A 55 12.39 18.37 -1.43
C LEU A 55 13.44 19.12 -0.62
N LYS A 56 14.23 18.42 0.21
CA LYS A 56 15.25 19.06 1.04
C LYS A 56 16.34 19.79 0.24
N LYS A 57 16.69 19.29 -0.95
CA LYS A 57 17.80 19.83 -1.77
C LYS A 57 17.36 20.70 -2.93
N SER A 58 16.11 20.58 -3.36
CA SER A 58 15.62 21.16 -4.61
C SER A 58 14.29 21.90 -4.45
N SER A 59 13.88 22.22 -3.22
CA SER A 59 12.68 23.02 -2.93
C SER A 59 12.67 24.38 -3.64
N GLU A 60 13.81 25.05 -3.73
CA GLU A 60 13.95 26.37 -4.38
C GLU A 60 14.28 26.28 -5.88
N ALA A 61 14.38 25.06 -6.42
CA ALA A 61 14.71 24.88 -7.83
C ALA A 61 13.59 25.43 -8.73
N LYS A 62 13.98 26.09 -9.83
CA LYS A 62 13.00 26.56 -10.82
C LYS A 62 12.38 25.40 -11.60
N LEU A 63 13.10 24.29 -11.79
CA LEU A 63 12.65 23.09 -12.47
C LEU A 63 13.44 21.90 -11.91
N VAL A 64 12.75 20.80 -11.60
CA VAL A 64 13.38 19.54 -11.21
C VAL A 64 13.19 18.52 -12.33
N LEU A 65 14.28 18.01 -12.89
CA LEU A 65 14.24 16.91 -13.85
C LEU A 65 14.41 15.59 -13.10
N LEU A 66 13.43 14.70 -13.21
CA LEU A 66 13.47 13.38 -12.58
C LEU A 66 13.28 12.30 -13.63
N ASN A 67 13.81 11.12 -13.34
CA ASN A 67 13.65 9.96 -14.21
C ASN A 67 12.23 9.41 -14.06
N MET A 68 11.53 9.19 -15.16
CA MET A 68 10.22 8.55 -15.11
C MET A 68 10.39 7.03 -14.92
N PRO A 69 9.86 6.44 -13.82
CA PRO A 69 9.87 5.01 -13.62
C PRO A 69 9.14 4.28 -14.76
N GLY A 70 9.47 3.01 -14.97
CA GLY A 70 8.80 2.21 -16.00
C GLY A 70 7.34 1.93 -15.65
N PRO A 71 6.41 2.09 -16.60
CA PRO A 71 5.03 1.70 -16.37
C PRO A 71 4.95 0.20 -16.05
N PRO A 72 3.94 -0.22 -15.28
CA PRO A 72 3.72 -1.62 -14.97
C PRO A 72 3.43 -2.40 -16.25
N LYS A 73 3.80 -3.69 -16.28
CA LYS A 73 3.49 -4.57 -17.42
C LYS A 73 2.01 -4.92 -17.50
N ASN A 74 1.31 -4.84 -16.36
CA ASN A 74 -0.07 -5.26 -16.20
C ASN A 74 -0.93 -4.04 -15.88
N ARG A 75 -2.10 -3.95 -16.52
CA ARG A 75 -3.04 -2.83 -16.39
C ARG A 75 -3.60 -2.66 -14.96
N SER A 76 -3.68 -3.74 -14.19
CA SER A 76 -4.05 -3.69 -12.76
C SER A 76 -3.04 -2.93 -11.89
N GLY A 77 -1.84 -2.65 -12.41
CA GLY A 77 -0.83 -1.87 -11.71
C GLY A 77 -0.90 -0.37 -11.99
N ASP A 78 -1.76 0.08 -12.89
CA ASP A 78 -1.79 1.49 -13.36
C ASP A 78 -2.11 2.45 -12.22
N GLU A 79 -3.06 2.10 -11.35
CA GLU A 79 -3.42 2.88 -10.15
C GLU A 79 -2.22 3.03 -9.21
N ASN A 80 -1.60 1.92 -8.81
CA ASN A 80 -0.41 1.91 -7.95
C ASN A 80 0.76 2.71 -8.57
N TYR A 81 0.87 2.71 -9.90
CA TYR A 81 1.91 3.45 -10.61
C TYR A 81 1.65 4.95 -10.58
N MET A 82 0.39 5.37 -10.78
CA MET A 82 0.01 6.78 -10.68
C MET A 82 0.17 7.30 -9.26
N GLU A 83 -0.26 6.54 -8.25
CA GLU A 83 -0.05 6.88 -6.83
C GLU A 83 1.44 7.03 -6.50
N PHE A 84 2.29 6.14 -7.02
CA PHE A 84 3.73 6.24 -6.83
C PHE A 84 4.30 7.55 -7.42
N LEU A 85 3.83 7.95 -8.61
CA LEU A 85 4.27 9.19 -9.26
C LEU A 85 3.82 10.43 -8.49
N GLU A 86 2.60 10.41 -7.97
CA GLU A 86 2.06 11.47 -7.11
C GLU A 86 2.93 11.64 -5.87
N VAL A 87 3.18 10.55 -5.13
CA VAL A 87 4.01 10.57 -3.92
C VAL A 87 5.46 11.00 -4.19
N LEU A 88 6.04 10.60 -5.33
CA LEU A 88 7.41 10.95 -5.69
C LEU A 88 7.56 12.46 -6.00
N THR A 89 6.51 13.10 -6.51
CA THR A 89 6.55 14.50 -6.97
C THR A 89 5.83 15.46 -6.03
N ASP A 90 5.25 14.95 -4.94
CA ASP A 90 4.52 15.74 -3.97
C ASP A 90 5.39 16.86 -3.37
N GLY A 91 4.80 18.05 -3.25
CA GLY A 91 5.48 19.26 -2.75
C GLY A 91 6.47 19.92 -3.71
N LEU A 92 6.67 19.40 -4.93
CA LEU A 92 7.51 20.04 -5.95
C LEU A 92 6.67 20.87 -6.92
N ASN A 93 7.06 22.12 -7.18
CA ASN A 93 6.25 23.06 -7.96
C ASN A 93 6.33 22.80 -9.48
N ARG A 94 7.54 22.58 -10.01
CA ARG A 94 7.76 22.33 -11.44
C ARG A 94 8.66 21.12 -11.61
N VAL A 95 8.08 20.01 -12.06
CA VAL A 95 8.77 18.74 -12.30
C VAL A 95 8.60 18.32 -13.75
N LEU A 96 9.69 17.88 -14.37
CA LEU A 96 9.65 17.20 -15.67
C LEU A 96 10.16 15.77 -15.49
N LEU A 97 9.27 14.81 -15.71
CA LEU A 97 9.61 13.39 -15.72
C LEU A 97 10.13 12.99 -17.10
N VAL A 98 11.38 12.54 -17.18
CA VAL A 98 12.06 12.18 -18.43
C VAL A 98 12.29 10.68 -18.51
N ARG A 99 12.00 10.09 -19.68
CA ARG A 99 12.29 8.69 -19.99
C ARG A 99 12.92 8.58 -21.37
N GLY A 100 14.11 7.99 -21.44
CA GLY A 100 14.70 7.59 -22.72
C GLY A 100 14.04 6.32 -23.26
N GLY A 101 13.98 6.19 -24.58
CA GLY A 101 13.64 4.98 -25.32
C GLY A 101 14.73 3.91 -25.32
N GLY A 102 15.89 4.17 -24.72
CA GLY A 102 16.99 3.22 -24.54
C GLY A 102 17.90 3.07 -25.77
N ARG A 103 17.72 3.93 -26.77
CA ARG A 103 18.55 3.98 -28.00
C ARG A 103 19.34 5.28 -28.12
N GLU A 104 19.18 6.18 -27.16
CA GLU A 104 19.87 7.45 -27.16
C GLU A 104 21.36 7.26 -26.90
N VAL A 105 22.20 7.85 -27.75
CA VAL A 105 23.66 7.93 -27.57
C VAL A 105 24.06 9.39 -27.73
N ILE A 106 24.72 9.93 -26.71
CA ILE A 106 25.26 11.29 -26.75
C ILE A 106 26.73 11.20 -27.13
N THR A 107 27.06 11.61 -28.35
CA THR A 107 28.43 11.56 -28.90
C THR A 107 29.14 12.91 -28.84
N ILE A 108 28.41 14.01 -28.66
CA ILE A 108 28.93 15.37 -28.58
C ILE A 108 28.14 16.12 -27.51
N TYR A 109 28.86 16.84 -26.65
CA TYR A 109 28.28 17.84 -25.75
C TYR A 109 28.58 19.22 -26.36
N SER A 110 27.53 19.95 -26.73
CA SER A 110 27.63 21.32 -27.21
C SER A 110 27.63 22.33 -26.07
#